data_AF-A0A354YG40-F1
#
_entry.id   AF-A0A354YG40-F1
#
_cell.length_a   1.000
_cell.length_b   1.000
_cell.length_c   1.000
_cell.angle_alpha   90.00
_cell.angle_beta   90.00
_cell.angle_gamma   90.00
#
_symmetry.space_group_name_H-M   'P 1'
#
loop_
_entity.id
_entity.type
_entity.pdbx_description
1 polymer ?
#
loop_
_entity_poly.entity_id
_entity_poly.type
_entity_poly.pdbx_seq_one_letter_code
_entity_poly.pdbx_strand_id
1 'polypeptide(L)' 'GQDEAALEQFIEMLRIDRAFEDGLPRKALIDAFRVVEDEDLVGRYRRRMASLLF' A
#
# COMPACT_ATOMS: atom_id res chain seq x y z
N GLY A 1 13.44 -1.68 5.46
CA GLY A 1 14.01 -3.01 5.10
C GLY A 1 13.00 -4.14 5.18
N GLN A 2 11.96 -4.03 6.03
CA GLN A 2 10.79 -4.91 6.02
C GLN A 2 9.54 -4.15 5.57
N ASP A 3 9.53 -2.84 5.76
CA ASP A 3 8.45 -1.94 5.36
C ASP A 3 8.22 -1.96 3.85
N GLU A 4 9.30 -1.90 3.06
CA GLU A 4 9.21 -1.98 1.60
C GLU A 4 8.59 -3.30 1.14
N ALA A 5 8.99 -4.43 1.74
CA ALA A 5 8.43 -5.73 1.41
C ALA A 5 6.94 -5.84 1.79
N ALA A 6 6.56 -5.31 2.97
CA ALA A 6 5.16 -5.28 3.41
C ALA A 6 4.30 -4.38 2.50
N LEU A 7 4.80 -3.20 2.14
CA LEU A 7 4.13 -2.27 1.23
C LEU A 7 3.99 -2.87 -0.18
N GLU A 8 5.02 -3.56 -0.68
CA GLU A 8 4.94 -4.27 -1.97
C GLU A 8 3.88 -5.36 -1.93
N GLN A 9 3.77 -6.10 -0.83
CA GLN A 9 2.75 -7.14 -0.68
C GLN A 9 1.33 -6.55 -0.68
N PHE A 10 1.09 -5.44 0.03
CA PHE A 10 -0.23 -4.81 0.00
C PHE A 10 -0.56 -4.19 -1.36
N ILE A 11 0.42 -3.65 -2.09
CA ILE A 11 0.24 -3.21 -3.47
C ILE A 11 -0.13 -4.36 -4.38
N GLU A 12 0.54 -5.50 -4.25
CA GLU A 12 0.23 -6.68 -5.06
C GLU A 12 -1.18 -7.21 -4.76
N MET A 13 -1.57 -7.27 -3.48
CA MET A 13 -2.95 -7.62 -3.10
C MET A 13 -3.97 -6.64 -3.70
N LEU A 14 -3.70 -5.33 -3.64
CA LEU A 14 -4.57 -4.30 -4.21
C LEU A 14 -4.69 -4.43 -5.73
N ARG A 15 -3.61 -4.81 -6.41
CA ARG A 15 -3.58 -5.04 -7.86
C ARG A 15 -4.37 -6.29 -8.27
N ILE A 16 -4.31 -7.35 -7.47
CA ILE A 16 -5.03 -8.61 -7.73
C ILE A 16 -6.53 -8.41 -7.51
N ASP A 17 -6.92 -7.92 -6.33
CA ASP A 17 -8.31 -7.68 -5.99
C ASP A 17 -8.44 -6.53 -4.99
N ARG A 18 -8.89 -5.39 -5.49
CA ARG A 18 -9.13 -4.19 -4.67
C ARG A 18 -10.30 -4.32 -3.69
N ALA A 19 -11.19 -5.28 -3.88
CA ALA A 19 -12.34 -5.53 -3.03
C ALA A 19 -12.11 -6.64 -2.00
N PHE A 20 -10.94 -7.31 -2.05
CA PHE A 20 -10.56 -8.38 -1.14
C PHE A 20 -10.80 -7.97 0.31
N GLU A 21 -11.52 -8.82 1.06
CA GLU A 21 -11.87 -8.60 2.47
C GLU A 21 -12.37 -7.17 2.77
N ASP A 22 -13.39 -6.71 2.04
CA ASP A 22 -13.95 -5.35 2.20
C ASP A 22 -12.89 -4.25 2.00
N GLY A 23 -12.04 -4.45 0.99
CA GLY A 23 -10.97 -3.50 0.64
C GLY A 23 -9.82 -3.47 1.66
N LEU A 24 -9.51 -4.61 2.29
CA LEU A 24 -8.40 -4.75 3.23
C LEU A 24 -7.06 -4.21 2.67
N PRO A 25 -6.64 -4.50 1.42
CA PRO A 25 -5.34 -4.04 0.92
C PRO A 25 -5.21 -2.52 0.93
N ARG A 26 -6.29 -1.82 0.59
CA ARG A 26 -6.37 -0.36 0.64
C ARG A 26 -6.25 0.17 2.07
N LYS A 27 -6.98 -0.42 3.01
CA LYS A 27 -6.96 -0.03 4.43
C LYS A 27 -5.57 -0.26 5.03
N ALA A 28 -4.97 -1.42 4.77
CA ALA A 28 -3.63 -1.79 5.23
C ALA A 28 -2.54 -0.83 4.71
N LEU A 29 -2.59 -0.43 3.43
CA LEU A 29 -1.66 0.58 2.89
C LEU A 29 -1.80 1.94 3.61
N ILE A 30 -3.02 2.41 3.83
CA ILE A 30 -3.26 3.68 4.53
C ILE A 30 -2.71 3.64 5.96
N ASP A 31 -2.91 2.53 6.67
CA ASP A 31 -2.41 2.38 8.03
C ASP A 31 -0.89 2.21 8.07
N ALA A 32 -0.30 1.45 7.14
CA ALA A 32 1.14 1.32 7.01
C ALA A 32 1.81 2.68 6.74
N PHE A 33 1.23 3.52 5.88
CA PHE A 33 1.73 4.88 5.61
C PHE A 33 1.69 5.83 6.81
N ARG A 34 1.00 5.48 7.91
CA ARG A 34 1.00 6.26 9.15
C ARG A 34 2.11 5.84 10.12
N VAL A 35 2.62 4.61 9.99
CA VAL A 35 3.58 4.01 10.92
C VAL A 35 5.01 3.99 10.35
N VAL A 36 5.15 3.92 9.02
CA VAL A 36 6.46 3.94 8.36
C VAL A 36 7.07 5.35 8.43
N GLU A 37 8.25 5.47 9.04
CA GLU A 37 8.97 6.74 9.21
C GLU A 37 9.65 7.26 7.94
N ASP A 38 9.94 6.36 6.98
CA ASP A 38 10.58 6.70 5.71
C ASP A 38 9.59 7.39 4.74
N GLU A 39 9.63 8.73 4.72
CA GLU A 39 8.75 9.55 3.89
C GLU A 39 8.95 9.34 2.38
N ASP A 40 10.18 9.08 1.93
CA ASP A 40 10.50 8.83 0.52
C ASP A 40 9.89 7.51 0.04
N LEU A 41 10.00 6.47 0.88
CA LEU A 41 9.36 5.19 0.68
C LEU A 41 7.84 5.36 0.61
N VAL A 42 7.23 6.00 1.62
CA VAL A 42 5.78 6.25 1.66
C VAL A 42 5.31 7.03 0.44
N GLY A 43 6.03 8.08 0.04
CA GLY A 43 5.69 8.90 -1.13
C GLY A 43 5.69 8.10 -2.43
N ARG A 44 6.66 7.19 -2.61
CA ARG A 44 6.73 6.30 -3.77
C ARG A 44 5.53 5.36 -3.83
N TYR A 45 5.17 4.74 -2.72
CA TYR A 45 4.06 3.78 -2.65
C TYR A 45 2.69 4.45 -2.73
N ARG A 46 2.50 5.66 -2.19
CA ARG A 46 1.27 6.45 -2.38
C ARG A 46 0.98 6.73 -3.85
N ARG A 47 2.01 7.07 -4.65
CA ARG A 47 1.85 7.28 -6.10
C ARG A 47 1.44 5.99 -6.82
N ARG A 48 2.06 4.85 -6.47
CA ARG A 48 1.67 3.53 -7.02
C ARG A 48 0.24 3.16 -6.66
N MET A 49 -0.16 3.34 -5.40
CA MET A 49 -1.54 3.11 -4.96
C MET A 49 -2.54 3.98 -5.74
N ALA A 50 -2.25 5.28 -5.92
CA ALA A 50 -3.09 6.17 -6.70
C ALA A 50 -3.26 5.65 -8.14
N SER A 51 -2.19 5.23 -8.80
CA SER A 51 -2.26 4.68 -10.17
C SER A 51 -3.05 3.38 -10.31
N LEU A 52 -3.32 2.66 -9.22
CA LEU A 52 -4.16 1.45 -9.23
C LEU A 52 -5.64 1.75 -8.94
N LEU A 53 -5.94 2.92 -8.38
CA LEU A 53 -7.30 3.33 -8.01
C LEU A 53 -7.96 4.24 -9.05
N PHE A 54 -7.16 4.88 -9.91
CA PHE A 54 -7.60 5.71 -11.04
C PHE A 54 -7.47 4.94 -12.35
#